data_AF-A0A8H5B3E9-F1
#
_entry.id   AF-A0A8H5B3E9-F1
#
_cell.length_a   1.000
_cell.length_b   1.000
_cell.length_c   1.000
_cell.angle_alpha   90.00
_cell.angle_beta   90.00
_cell.angle_gamma   90.00
#
_symmetry.space_group_name_H-M   'P 1'
#
loop_
_entity.id
_entity.type
_entity.pdbx_description
1 polymer ?
#
loop_
_entity_poly.entity_id
_entity_poly.type
_entity_poly.pdbx_seq_one_letter_code
_entity_poly.pdbx_strand_id
1 'polypeptide(L)'
;MTSTTSTAELLDPTSPAYKKARRQFYKATKNRPQNVEQDWSPFRAAEKRFKARFPPPDLSTVLDLAQLDPSRQQELDDGVWRGSTHSSTYKRLEGASKPVYVIPAVPGLVILPSYLNDEEQRELVRWSLEKQAREPNPTNLDIHYHLPDGGLWNAYIDQKLTREETTILPKALDSDVVEERTTGPRQLVDNTPISVENYRSLSETPKPPPAPSATVTPSSPSSLLYKLRWANIGWYYHWGTKQYDFSHGKGEIDQRLRQICKSAVETVQWNEVYEGAEGAVEWDGSDPEWKSWGETYEPDAGIVNFYQTKDTLMAHVDRSEVCKTSPLVSISLGNAAVFLIGGDTRDTQPVSILLRSGDVVIMSGACRRAYHGVPRILEGTLPGHLKAGAAGEDWAPFADYLETTRINVNVRQEALLIDETPVRQQAQDEIMENDAGVLVDLYVPRKCAATNRLITSKDHASVQIVIADVDANGRALQTSTTFALCGQVRSQGESDDSLNRLATKAGLLRNVWQYQK
;
A
#
# COMPACT_ATOMS: atom_id res chain seq x y z
N MET A 1 2.17 -12.78 33.13
CA MET A 1 3.26 -11.94 32.60
C MET A 1 4.35 -12.85 32.04
N THR A 2 4.26 -13.18 30.75
CA THR A 2 5.38 -13.84 30.05
C THR A 2 6.49 -12.82 29.89
N SER A 3 7.67 -13.07 30.46
CA SER A 3 8.89 -12.29 30.24
C SER A 3 9.08 -12.10 28.73
N THR A 4 8.81 -10.89 28.25
CA THR A 4 9.15 -10.45 26.90
C THR A 4 10.66 -10.29 26.90
N THR A 5 11.37 -11.26 26.33
CA THR A 5 12.79 -11.12 26.00
C THR A 5 12.99 -9.80 25.29
N SER A 6 13.89 -8.95 25.80
CA SER A 6 14.14 -7.66 25.17
C SER A 6 14.79 -7.85 23.80
N THR A 7 14.53 -6.95 22.85
CA THR A 7 15.16 -6.98 21.53
C THR A 7 16.69 -6.99 21.64
N ALA A 8 17.24 -6.27 22.63
CA ALA A 8 18.67 -6.27 22.93
C ALA A 8 19.19 -7.67 23.33
N GLU A 9 18.45 -8.42 24.15
CA GLU A 9 18.82 -9.81 24.48
C GLU A 9 18.78 -10.73 23.26
N LEU A 10 17.85 -10.53 22.32
CA LEU A 10 17.82 -11.32 21.07
C LEU A 10 18.91 -10.94 20.07
N LEU A 11 19.59 -9.81 20.27
CA LEU A 11 20.69 -9.35 19.43
C LEU A 11 22.07 -9.74 20.00
N ASP A 12 22.18 -9.90 21.31
CA ASP A 12 23.42 -10.35 21.98
C ASP A 12 23.63 -11.88 21.83
N PRO A 13 24.63 -12.35 21.06
CA PRO A 13 24.88 -13.78 20.85
C PRO A 13 25.21 -14.56 22.13
N THR A 14 25.64 -13.86 23.18
CA THR A 14 26.04 -14.45 24.46
C THR A 14 24.84 -14.67 25.38
N SER A 15 23.72 -13.99 25.14
CA SER A 15 22.55 -14.01 25.99
C SER A 15 21.87 -15.39 26.02
N PRO A 16 21.23 -15.77 27.15
CA PRO A 16 20.43 -16.99 27.22
C PRO A 16 19.28 -17.01 26.20
N ALA A 17 18.70 -15.83 25.94
CA ALA A 17 17.56 -15.72 25.04
C ALA A 17 17.93 -15.91 23.58
N TYR A 18 19.07 -15.35 23.14
CA TYR A 18 19.65 -15.63 21.82
C TYR A 18 19.95 -17.11 21.65
N LYS A 19 20.62 -17.73 22.64
CA LYS A 19 20.93 -19.17 22.60
C LYS A 19 19.67 -20.02 22.49
N LYS A 20 18.59 -19.63 23.18
CA LYS A 20 17.26 -20.29 23.10
C LYS A 20 16.63 -20.11 21.71
N ALA A 21 16.59 -18.89 21.20
CA ALA A 21 16.05 -18.57 19.88
C ALA A 21 16.81 -19.30 18.76
N ARG A 22 18.15 -19.37 18.84
CA ARG A 22 19.00 -20.13 17.92
C ARG A 22 18.66 -21.62 17.89
N ARG A 23 18.45 -22.24 19.06
CA ARG A 23 18.03 -23.65 19.16
C ARG A 23 16.66 -23.88 18.54
N GLN A 24 15.71 -22.98 18.77
CA GLN A 24 14.37 -23.06 18.18
C GLN A 24 14.41 -22.89 16.65
N PHE A 25 15.19 -21.92 16.16
CA PHE A 25 15.40 -21.70 14.73
C PHE A 25 15.96 -22.95 14.05
N TYR A 26 17.06 -23.52 14.57
CA TYR A 26 17.64 -24.75 14.01
C TYR A 26 16.64 -25.90 13.97
N LYS A 27 15.83 -26.08 15.03
CA LYS A 27 14.77 -27.11 15.04
C LYS A 27 13.71 -26.89 13.97
N ALA A 28 13.35 -25.64 13.69
CA ALA A 28 12.34 -25.29 12.70
C ALA A 28 12.88 -25.37 11.25
N THR A 29 14.17 -25.13 11.03
CA THR A 29 14.77 -25.04 9.69
C THR A 29 15.59 -26.24 9.26
N LYS A 30 15.93 -27.18 10.15
CA LYS A 30 16.77 -28.36 9.84
C LYS A 30 16.30 -29.21 8.64
N ASN A 31 15.01 -29.23 8.35
CA ASN A 31 14.41 -30.02 7.27
C ASN A 31 14.01 -29.16 6.06
N ARG A 32 14.36 -27.86 6.05
CA ARG A 32 14.00 -26.96 4.96
C ARG A 32 14.86 -27.29 3.73
N PRO A 33 14.27 -27.46 2.53
CA PRO A 33 15.04 -27.72 1.33
C PRO A 33 16.01 -26.55 1.05
N GLN A 34 17.23 -26.86 0.64
CA GLN A 34 18.30 -25.86 0.45
C GLN A 34 17.99 -24.86 -0.68
N ASN A 35 17.15 -25.24 -1.64
CA ASN A 35 16.88 -24.44 -2.84
C ASN A 35 15.55 -23.68 -2.80
N VAL A 36 14.82 -23.65 -1.67
CA VAL A 36 13.50 -22.98 -1.57
C VAL A 36 13.55 -21.50 -1.97
N GLU A 37 14.72 -20.88 -1.85
CA GLU A 37 14.92 -19.46 -2.13
C GLU A 37 15.18 -19.17 -3.62
N GLN A 38 15.51 -20.19 -4.43
CA GLN A 38 15.71 -20.06 -5.88
C GLN A 38 14.39 -19.80 -6.63
N ASP A 39 13.26 -20.21 -6.04
CA ASP A 39 11.92 -19.99 -6.60
C ASP A 39 11.35 -18.61 -6.23
N TRP A 40 12.08 -17.80 -5.46
CA TRP A 40 11.60 -16.50 -5.01
C TRP A 40 12.07 -15.40 -5.95
N SER A 41 11.14 -14.51 -6.31
CA SER A 41 11.55 -13.26 -6.95
C SER A 41 12.48 -12.48 -6.01
N PRO A 42 13.42 -11.67 -6.56
CA PRO A 42 14.26 -10.76 -5.78
C PRO A 42 13.52 -9.96 -4.72
N PHE A 43 12.35 -9.39 -5.05
CA PHE A 43 11.54 -8.67 -4.07
C PHE A 43 11.07 -9.59 -2.92
N ARG A 44 10.59 -10.79 -3.25
CA ARG A 44 10.10 -11.75 -2.25
C ARG A 44 11.23 -12.24 -1.34
N ALA A 45 12.43 -12.43 -1.88
CA ALA A 45 13.60 -12.78 -1.10
C ALA A 45 13.94 -11.66 -0.09
N ALA A 46 13.94 -10.39 -0.54
CA ALA A 46 14.16 -9.25 0.34
C ALA A 46 13.10 -9.13 1.46
N GLU A 47 11.82 -9.31 1.14
CA GLU A 47 10.75 -9.32 2.14
C GLU A 47 10.98 -10.40 3.20
N LYS A 48 11.27 -11.63 2.78
CA LYS A 48 11.48 -12.77 3.68
C LYS A 48 12.69 -12.54 4.58
N ARG A 49 13.76 -11.95 4.04
CA ARG A 49 14.97 -11.56 4.78
C ARG A 49 14.65 -10.59 5.91
N PHE A 50 13.98 -9.48 5.62
CA PHE A 50 13.68 -8.47 6.65
C PHE A 50 12.53 -8.84 7.60
N LYS A 51 11.59 -9.67 7.15
CA LYS A 51 10.50 -10.19 7.98
C LYS A 51 10.99 -11.15 9.08
N ALA A 52 12.17 -11.76 8.90
CA ALA A 52 12.71 -12.71 9.87
C ALA A 52 12.90 -12.07 11.25
N ARG A 53 12.43 -12.75 12.30
CA ARG A 53 12.67 -12.34 13.70
C ARG A 53 13.94 -12.95 14.26
N PHE A 54 14.32 -14.13 13.78
CA PHE A 54 15.56 -14.79 14.12
C PHE A 54 16.11 -15.57 12.90
N PRO A 55 17.41 -15.46 12.58
CA PRO A 55 18.31 -14.43 13.12
C PRO A 55 17.73 -13.02 12.83
N PRO A 56 18.01 -12.03 13.69
CA PRO A 56 17.63 -10.64 13.41
C PRO A 56 18.18 -10.21 12.04
N PRO A 57 17.45 -9.39 11.28
CA PRO A 57 17.90 -8.98 9.96
C PRO A 57 19.14 -8.10 10.07
N ASP A 58 20.11 -8.35 9.19
CA ASP A 58 21.24 -7.44 9.00
C ASP A 58 20.77 -6.20 8.23
N LEU A 59 21.05 -5.02 8.78
CA LEU A 59 20.70 -3.73 8.19
C LEU A 59 21.89 -3.06 7.47
N SER A 60 23.07 -3.69 7.42
CA SER A 60 24.24 -3.16 6.72
C SER A 60 23.98 -2.82 5.24
N THR A 61 23.00 -3.49 4.62
CA THR A 61 22.58 -3.26 3.23
C THR A 61 21.35 -2.34 3.11
N VAL A 62 20.94 -1.66 4.18
CA VAL A 62 19.75 -0.78 4.21
C VAL A 62 20.20 0.67 4.24
N LEU A 63 19.68 1.49 3.32
CA LEU A 63 20.05 2.89 3.22
C LEU A 63 19.51 3.66 4.43
N ASP A 64 20.39 4.33 5.17
CA ASP A 64 20.04 5.09 6.38
C ASP A 64 20.52 6.54 6.26
N LEU A 65 19.68 7.38 5.65
CA LEU A 65 19.96 8.80 5.41
C LEU A 65 19.99 9.62 6.70
N ALA A 66 19.46 9.10 7.81
CA ALA A 66 19.51 9.76 9.12
C ALA A 66 20.95 9.97 9.61
N GLN A 67 21.90 9.14 9.17
CA GLN A 67 23.33 9.27 9.51
C GLN A 67 23.99 10.51 8.88
N LEU A 68 23.33 11.15 7.91
CA LEU A 68 23.78 12.40 7.30
C LEU A 68 23.30 13.63 8.06
N ASP A 69 22.45 13.44 9.08
CA ASP A 69 21.85 14.50 9.88
C ASP A 69 22.49 14.50 11.29
N PRO A 70 23.38 15.46 11.60
CA PRO A 70 24.02 15.54 12.91
C PRO A 70 23.04 15.68 14.07
N SER A 71 21.83 16.23 13.83
CA SER A 71 20.82 16.39 14.89
C SER A 71 20.29 15.04 15.39
N ARG A 72 20.43 13.97 14.60
CA ARG A 72 19.98 12.62 14.94
C ARG A 72 21.06 11.74 15.54
N GLN A 73 22.26 12.26 15.78
CA GLN A 73 23.37 11.46 16.30
C GLN A 73 22.99 10.74 17.60
N GLN A 74 22.31 11.43 18.51
CA GLN A 74 21.83 10.83 19.76
C GLN A 74 20.83 9.67 19.52
N GLU A 75 19.87 9.84 18.61
CA GLU A 75 18.93 8.76 18.24
C GLU A 75 19.65 7.55 17.66
N LEU A 76 20.70 7.78 16.86
CA LEU A 76 21.49 6.71 16.24
C LEU A 76 22.36 5.98 17.26
N ASP A 77 22.87 6.69 18.26
CA ASP A 77 23.74 6.12 19.30
C ASP A 77 22.93 5.36 20.36
N ASP A 78 21.74 5.87 20.71
CA ASP A 78 20.78 5.17 21.56
C ASP A 78 20.06 4.03 20.82
N GLY A 79 20.05 4.11 19.48
CA GLY A 79 19.32 3.22 18.60
C GLY A 79 19.97 1.83 18.48
N VAL A 80 19.13 0.80 18.57
CA VAL A 80 19.55 -0.60 18.38
C VAL A 80 19.78 -0.95 16.90
N TRP A 81 19.17 -0.18 16.00
CA TRP A 81 19.14 -0.47 14.56
C TRP A 81 19.78 0.65 13.77
N ARG A 82 20.83 0.30 13.01
CA ARG A 82 21.59 1.22 12.18
C ARG A 82 21.78 0.62 10.78
N GLY A 83 21.46 1.40 9.75
CA GLY A 83 21.74 1.01 8.37
C GLY A 83 23.11 1.51 7.91
N SER A 84 23.24 1.79 6.63
CA SER A 84 24.47 2.30 6.01
C SER A 84 24.16 3.42 5.03
N THR A 85 25.01 4.44 4.97
CA THR A 85 24.99 5.46 3.90
C THR A 85 25.62 4.96 2.60
N HIS A 86 26.24 3.78 2.59
CA HIS A 86 26.92 3.24 1.43
C HIS A 86 26.17 2.09 0.75
N SER A 87 24.99 1.71 1.26
CA SER A 87 24.25 0.57 0.70
C SER A 87 23.61 0.85 -0.65
N SER A 88 23.34 2.12 -0.96
CA SER A 88 22.67 2.56 -2.18
C SER A 88 23.18 3.95 -2.58
N THR A 89 23.18 4.24 -3.89
CA THR A 89 23.50 5.57 -4.39
C THR A 89 22.34 6.53 -4.15
N TYR A 90 22.66 7.76 -3.76
CA TYR A 90 21.71 8.87 -3.63
C TYR A 90 22.37 10.18 -4.09
N LYS A 91 21.56 11.15 -4.49
CA LYS A 91 21.98 12.53 -4.81
C LYS A 91 21.20 13.47 -3.92
N ARG A 92 21.88 14.40 -3.24
CA ARG A 92 21.24 15.50 -2.52
C ARG A 92 20.88 16.59 -3.52
N LEU A 93 19.65 17.07 -3.48
CA LEU A 93 19.23 18.21 -4.31
C LEU A 93 19.75 19.52 -3.71
N GLU A 94 20.12 20.46 -4.57
CA GLU A 94 20.60 21.78 -4.16
C GLU A 94 19.42 22.74 -3.91
N GLY A 95 19.69 23.86 -3.23
CA GLY A 95 18.70 24.94 -3.06
C GLY A 95 17.58 24.72 -2.03
N ALA A 96 17.33 23.50 -1.57
CA ALA A 96 16.33 23.23 -0.52
C ALA A 96 16.84 23.61 0.88
N SER A 97 15.98 24.24 1.68
CA SER A 97 16.30 24.62 3.07
C SER A 97 16.46 23.40 3.99
N LYS A 98 15.69 22.35 3.75
CA LYS A 98 15.82 21.03 4.38
C LYS A 98 16.51 20.06 3.43
N PRO A 99 17.27 19.06 3.94
CA PRO A 99 17.88 18.05 3.09
C PRO A 99 16.83 17.27 2.28
N VAL A 100 17.02 17.23 0.96
CA VAL A 100 16.19 16.45 0.03
C VAL A 100 17.11 15.54 -0.78
N TYR A 101 16.76 14.26 -0.87
CA TYR A 101 17.56 13.25 -1.56
C TYR A 101 16.73 12.54 -2.62
N VAL A 102 17.33 12.27 -3.77
CA VAL A 102 16.80 11.37 -4.79
C VAL A 102 17.60 10.08 -4.81
N ILE A 103 16.95 8.98 -5.19
CA ILE A 103 17.57 7.67 -5.34
C ILE A 103 17.63 7.34 -6.84
N PRO A 104 18.78 7.50 -7.52
CA PRO A 104 18.86 7.33 -8.97
C PRO A 104 18.40 5.95 -9.48
N ALA A 105 18.53 4.91 -8.65
CA ALA A 105 18.05 3.56 -8.97
C ALA A 105 16.51 3.46 -9.05
N VAL A 106 15.78 4.46 -8.54
CA VAL A 106 14.31 4.52 -8.53
C VAL A 106 13.87 5.93 -8.96
N PRO A 107 13.81 6.21 -10.27
CA PRO A 107 13.44 7.53 -10.79
C PRO A 107 12.08 8.01 -10.29
N GLY A 108 12.01 9.25 -9.80
CA GLY A 108 10.81 9.83 -9.17
C GLY A 108 10.63 9.50 -7.69
N LEU A 109 11.60 8.81 -7.05
CA LEU A 109 11.63 8.65 -5.60
C LEU A 109 12.43 9.79 -4.95
N VAL A 110 11.76 10.51 -4.04
CA VAL A 110 12.36 11.58 -3.25
C VAL A 110 12.21 11.27 -1.76
N ILE A 111 13.24 11.55 -0.97
CA ILE A 111 13.27 11.35 0.47
C ILE A 111 13.69 12.64 1.17
N LEU A 112 12.88 13.07 2.12
CA LEU A 112 13.11 14.21 2.98
C LEU A 112 13.27 13.67 4.42
N PRO A 113 14.49 13.31 4.84
CA PRO A 113 14.74 12.83 6.20
C PRO A 113 14.53 13.97 7.20
N SER A 114 14.01 13.64 8.40
CA SER A 114 13.77 14.62 9.47
C SER A 114 12.91 15.82 9.02
N TYR A 115 12.03 15.64 8.05
CA TYR A 115 11.27 16.75 7.49
C TYR A 115 10.34 17.37 8.51
N LEU A 116 9.66 16.56 9.33
CA LEU A 116 8.79 17.05 10.39
C LEU A 116 9.57 17.32 11.66
N ASN A 117 9.33 18.48 12.27
CA ASN A 117 9.84 18.77 13.60
C ASN A 117 9.08 18.00 14.69
N ASP A 118 9.60 18.02 15.91
CA ASP A 118 9.07 17.25 17.04
C ASP A 118 7.62 17.58 17.39
N GLU A 119 7.21 18.84 17.24
CA GLU A 119 5.84 19.30 17.50
C GLU A 119 4.89 18.79 16.41
N GLU A 120 5.23 18.98 15.14
CA GLU A 120 4.46 18.47 14.00
C GLU A 120 4.24 16.96 14.10
N GLN A 121 5.26 16.21 14.52
CA GLN A 121 5.14 14.77 14.74
C GLN A 121 4.13 14.43 15.84
N ARG A 122 4.20 15.10 17.00
CA ARG A 122 3.24 14.87 18.10
C ARG A 122 1.83 15.23 17.70
N GLU A 123 1.67 16.34 16.99
CA GLU A 123 0.37 16.83 16.55
C GLU A 123 -0.28 15.92 15.50
N LEU A 124 0.50 15.38 14.55
CA LEU A 124 -0.03 14.41 13.59
C LEU A 124 -0.35 13.05 14.23
N VAL A 125 0.38 12.64 15.26
CA VAL A 125 0.01 11.46 16.06
C VAL A 125 -1.34 11.68 16.75
N ARG A 126 -1.52 12.82 17.42
CA ARG A 126 -2.81 13.18 18.05
C ARG A 126 -3.93 13.20 17.03
N TRP A 127 -3.74 13.94 15.94
CA TRP A 127 -4.71 14.01 14.86
C TRP A 127 -5.09 12.62 14.32
N SER A 128 -4.10 11.76 14.04
CA SER A 128 -4.32 10.42 13.49
C SER A 128 -5.23 9.57 14.38
N LEU A 129 -5.07 9.64 15.70
CA LEU A 129 -5.77 8.80 16.65
C LEU A 129 -7.08 9.44 17.16
N GLU A 130 -7.05 10.73 17.51
CA GLU A 130 -8.18 11.44 18.13
C GLU A 130 -9.20 11.95 17.11
N LYS A 131 -8.75 12.37 15.93
CA LYS A 131 -9.56 13.12 14.96
C LYS A 131 -9.80 12.37 13.66
N GLN A 132 -8.81 11.62 13.18
CA GLN A 132 -8.91 10.93 11.90
C GLN A 132 -9.51 9.53 12.04
N ALA A 133 -9.18 8.77 13.09
CA ALA A 133 -9.70 7.42 13.31
C ALA A 133 -11.07 7.42 14.04
N ARG A 134 -12.03 8.17 13.50
CA ARG A 134 -13.41 8.29 14.01
C ARG A 134 -14.38 8.70 12.90
N GLU A 135 -15.68 8.65 13.18
CA GLU A 135 -16.71 9.11 12.25
C GLU A 135 -16.47 10.58 11.82
N PRO A 136 -16.63 10.93 10.52
CA PRO A 136 -17.14 10.14 9.40
C PRO A 136 -16.07 9.33 8.64
N ASN A 137 -14.85 9.20 9.17
CA ASN A 137 -13.74 8.52 8.53
C ASN A 137 -13.67 7.05 8.99
N PRO A 138 -14.26 6.10 8.25
CA PRO A 138 -14.28 4.71 8.66
C PRO A 138 -12.87 4.14 8.78
N THR A 139 -12.77 3.14 9.64
CA THR A 139 -11.59 2.35 9.94
C THR A 139 -11.84 0.87 9.59
N ASN A 140 -10.80 0.04 9.70
CA ASN A 140 -10.95 -1.40 9.54
C ASN A 140 -11.88 -2.06 10.56
N LEU A 141 -12.13 -1.40 11.70
CA LEU A 141 -12.92 -1.96 12.80
C LEU A 141 -14.41 -1.65 12.65
N ASP A 142 -14.77 -0.58 11.94
CA ASP A 142 -16.16 -0.22 11.64
C ASP A 142 -16.89 -1.28 10.82
N ILE A 143 -16.15 -2.12 10.10
CA ILE A 143 -16.70 -3.29 9.40
C ILE A 143 -17.31 -4.29 10.38
N HIS A 144 -16.76 -4.40 11.59
CA HIS A 144 -17.03 -5.50 12.51
C HIS A 144 -17.71 -5.08 13.81
N TYR A 145 -17.57 -3.82 14.20
CA TYR A 145 -17.99 -3.32 15.51
C TYR A 145 -18.81 -2.04 15.38
N HIS A 146 -19.72 -1.82 16.33
CA HIS A 146 -20.35 -0.52 16.55
C HIS A 146 -19.39 0.36 17.35
N LEU A 147 -18.53 1.10 16.64
CA LEU A 147 -17.59 2.00 17.28
C LEU A 147 -18.30 3.28 17.78
N PRO A 148 -17.82 3.91 18.86
CA PRO A 148 -18.32 5.21 19.27
C PRO A 148 -18.05 6.27 18.19
N ASP A 149 -19.00 7.18 17.95
CA ASP A 149 -18.89 8.28 16.97
C ASP A 149 -17.64 9.13 17.22
N GLY A 150 -17.32 9.36 18.51
CA GLY A 150 -16.12 10.08 18.95
C GLY A 150 -14.81 9.34 18.63
N GLY A 151 -14.84 8.07 18.23
CA GLY A 151 -13.68 7.27 17.89
C GLY A 151 -13.17 6.39 19.02
N LEU A 152 -12.41 5.37 18.63
CA LEU A 152 -11.89 4.35 19.53
C LEU A 152 -10.87 4.89 20.53
N TRP A 153 -10.03 5.84 20.09
CA TRP A 153 -9.02 6.46 20.95
C TRP A 153 -9.67 7.27 22.08
N ASN A 154 -10.63 8.12 21.73
CA ASN A 154 -11.30 8.98 22.71
C ASN A 154 -12.06 8.14 23.75
N ALA A 155 -12.75 7.07 23.31
CA ALA A 155 -13.37 6.11 24.23
C ALA A 155 -12.35 5.39 25.15
N TYR A 156 -11.15 5.11 24.65
CA TYR A 156 -10.07 4.54 25.47
C TYR A 156 -9.54 5.52 26.52
N ILE A 157 -9.37 6.80 26.15
CA ILE A 157 -8.96 7.85 27.09
C ILE A 157 -10.04 8.08 28.15
N ASP A 158 -11.31 8.19 27.75
CA ASP A 158 -12.44 8.35 28.66
C ASP A 158 -12.50 7.19 29.66
N GLN A 159 -12.38 5.95 29.19
CA GLN A 159 -12.30 4.77 30.06
C GLN A 159 -11.12 4.85 31.05
N LYS A 160 -9.95 5.35 30.64
CA LYS A 160 -8.80 5.55 31.53
C LYS A 160 -9.08 6.61 32.60
N LEU A 161 -9.82 7.68 32.26
CA LEU A 161 -10.14 8.79 33.16
C LEU A 161 -11.26 8.45 34.15
N THR A 162 -12.37 7.87 33.66
CA THR A 162 -13.57 7.58 34.46
C THR A 162 -13.50 6.25 35.21
N ARG A 163 -12.64 5.33 34.73
CA ARG A 163 -12.57 3.91 35.16
C ARG A 163 -13.86 3.12 34.92
N GLU A 164 -14.73 3.62 34.05
CA GLU A 164 -15.94 2.91 33.65
C GLU A 164 -15.62 1.88 32.57
N GLU A 165 -16.15 0.67 32.71
CA GLU A 165 -15.95 -0.38 31.71
C GLU A 165 -16.85 -0.15 30.48
N THR A 166 -16.27 0.37 29.41
CA THR A 166 -16.93 0.42 28.11
C THR A 166 -16.69 -0.88 27.35
N THR A 167 -17.77 -1.52 26.89
CA THR A 167 -17.71 -2.69 26.01
C THR A 167 -18.25 -2.35 24.63
N ILE A 168 -17.46 -2.62 23.58
CA ILE A 168 -17.84 -2.41 22.19
C ILE A 168 -18.41 -3.71 21.63
N LEU A 169 -19.60 -3.64 21.04
CA LEU A 169 -20.35 -4.79 20.56
C LEU A 169 -20.08 -5.07 19.07
N PRO A 170 -19.95 -6.35 18.67
CA PRO A 170 -19.89 -6.74 17.26
C PRO A 170 -21.19 -6.48 16.51
N LYS A 171 -21.09 -6.00 15.26
CA LYS A 171 -22.23 -5.86 14.34
C LYS A 171 -22.88 -7.20 13.98
N ALA A 172 -22.12 -8.29 14.02
CA ALA A 172 -22.62 -9.63 13.74
C ALA A 172 -23.69 -10.11 14.75
N LEU A 173 -23.81 -9.46 15.92
CA LEU A 173 -24.87 -9.76 16.88
C LEU A 173 -26.26 -9.28 16.43
N ASP A 174 -26.32 -8.31 15.52
CA ASP A 174 -27.58 -7.75 15.03
C ASP A 174 -28.15 -8.52 13.83
N SER A 175 -27.33 -9.36 13.21
CA SER A 175 -27.66 -10.08 11.99
C SER A 175 -28.04 -11.53 12.30
N ASP A 176 -29.29 -11.92 12.01
CA ASP A 176 -29.76 -13.32 11.94
C ASP A 176 -29.13 -14.10 10.76
N VAL A 177 -28.19 -13.49 10.03
CA VAL A 177 -27.59 -14.02 8.81
C VAL A 177 -26.46 -14.97 9.18
N VAL A 178 -26.76 -16.27 9.12
CA VAL A 178 -25.75 -17.33 9.15
C VAL A 178 -24.95 -17.26 7.85
N GLU A 179 -23.71 -16.75 7.88
CA GLU A 179 -22.81 -16.81 6.72
C GLU A 179 -22.56 -18.27 6.31
N GLU A 180 -22.86 -18.60 5.05
CA GLU A 180 -22.32 -19.79 4.41
C GLU A 180 -20.79 -19.65 4.32
N ARG A 181 -20.07 -20.50 5.05
CA ARG A 181 -18.61 -20.58 5.00
C ARG A 181 -18.18 -20.91 3.57
N THR A 182 -17.71 -19.91 2.83
CA THR A 182 -16.98 -20.16 1.58
C THR A 182 -15.67 -20.85 1.96
N THR A 183 -15.65 -22.17 1.78
CA THR A 183 -14.45 -22.99 2.01
C THR A 183 -13.56 -22.86 0.80
N GLY A 184 -12.44 -22.15 0.94
CA GLY A 184 -11.45 -22.00 -0.12
C GLY A 184 -10.33 -21.03 0.22
N PRO A 185 -9.19 -21.10 -0.47
CA PRO A 185 -8.14 -20.09 -0.35
C PRO A 185 -8.71 -18.72 -0.76
N ARG A 186 -8.41 -17.66 0.00
CA ARG A 186 -8.77 -16.27 -0.38
C ARG A 186 -8.32 -16.03 -1.82
N GLN A 187 -9.27 -15.75 -2.71
CA GLN A 187 -8.94 -15.34 -4.06
C GLN A 187 -8.33 -13.94 -4.02
N LEU A 188 -7.24 -13.75 -4.75
CA LEU A 188 -6.62 -12.45 -4.88
C LEU A 188 -7.50 -11.61 -5.80
N VAL A 189 -8.10 -10.57 -5.25
CA VAL A 189 -8.86 -9.58 -6.02
C VAL A 189 -7.85 -8.74 -6.81
N ASP A 190 -7.71 -9.03 -8.10
CA ASP A 190 -6.93 -8.27 -9.09
C ASP A 190 -7.92 -7.44 -9.90
N ASN A 191 -8.14 -6.18 -9.48
CA ASN A 191 -9.10 -5.30 -10.13
C ASN A 191 -8.48 -4.61 -11.34
N THR A 192 -9.31 -4.35 -12.34
CA THR A 192 -8.93 -3.50 -13.48
C THR A 192 -8.54 -2.12 -12.94
N PRO A 193 -7.34 -1.60 -13.28
CA PRO A 193 -6.94 -0.24 -12.91
C PRO A 193 -7.94 0.78 -13.43
N ILE A 194 -8.17 1.84 -12.65
CA ILE A 194 -8.99 2.95 -13.12
C ILE A 194 -8.26 3.70 -14.23
N SER A 195 -9.06 4.25 -15.14
CA SER A 195 -8.69 4.99 -16.35
C SER A 195 -9.83 5.94 -16.71
N VAL A 196 -9.59 6.89 -17.59
CA VAL A 196 -10.62 7.85 -18.02
C VAL A 196 -11.80 7.13 -18.66
N GLU A 197 -11.53 6.06 -19.43
CA GLU A 197 -12.51 5.32 -20.21
C GLU A 197 -13.44 4.46 -19.33
N ASN A 198 -12.90 3.87 -18.26
CA ASN A 198 -13.68 3.03 -17.34
C ASN A 198 -14.15 3.76 -16.07
N TYR A 199 -13.78 5.04 -15.88
CA TYR A 199 -14.11 5.83 -14.70
C TYR A 199 -15.61 5.80 -14.40
N ARG A 200 -16.46 6.13 -15.40
CA ARG A 200 -17.92 6.22 -15.23
C ARG A 200 -18.54 4.90 -14.81
N SER A 201 -18.14 3.81 -15.46
CA SER A 201 -18.62 2.47 -15.13
C SER A 201 -18.21 2.03 -13.73
N LEU A 202 -16.97 2.31 -13.32
CA LEU A 202 -16.45 1.98 -12.00
C LEU A 202 -17.02 2.87 -10.88
N SER A 203 -17.35 4.13 -11.18
CA SER A 203 -18.01 5.03 -10.24
C SER A 203 -19.44 4.61 -9.93
N GLU A 204 -20.16 4.08 -10.94
CA GLU A 204 -21.55 3.62 -10.82
C GLU A 204 -21.67 2.17 -10.30
N THR A 205 -20.56 1.43 -10.24
CA THR A 205 -20.55 0.06 -9.72
C THR A 205 -20.89 0.06 -8.23
N PRO A 206 -21.90 -0.71 -7.77
CA PRO A 206 -22.27 -0.78 -6.36
C PRO A 206 -21.09 -1.25 -5.49
N LYS A 207 -20.81 -0.51 -4.42
CA LYS A 207 -19.77 -0.83 -3.43
C LYS A 207 -20.43 -1.19 -2.09
N PRO A 208 -21.05 -2.38 -1.98
CA PRO A 208 -21.75 -2.75 -0.74
C PRO A 208 -20.73 -2.86 0.40
N PRO A 209 -21.12 -2.43 1.62
CA PRO A 209 -20.24 -2.53 2.76
C PRO A 209 -19.84 -3.99 3.00
N PRO A 210 -18.57 -4.26 3.35
CA PRO A 210 -18.14 -5.62 3.66
C PRO A 210 -18.91 -6.16 4.87
N ALA A 211 -19.23 -7.45 4.83
CA ALA A 211 -19.95 -8.11 5.92
C ALA A 211 -19.10 -8.17 7.20
N PRO A 212 -19.73 -8.02 8.40
CA PRO A 212 -19.05 -8.20 9.66
C PRO A 212 -18.64 -9.67 9.86
N SER A 213 -17.47 -9.90 10.46
CA SER A 213 -17.03 -11.26 10.76
C SER A 213 -17.87 -11.87 11.90
N ALA A 214 -18.41 -13.07 11.70
CA ALA A 214 -19.12 -13.80 12.75
C ALA A 214 -18.21 -14.30 13.90
N THR A 215 -16.88 -14.22 13.75
CA THR A 215 -15.95 -14.75 14.76
C THR A 215 -15.48 -13.70 15.78
N VAL A 216 -15.85 -12.43 15.59
CA VAL A 216 -15.45 -11.36 16.52
C VAL A 216 -16.34 -11.32 17.75
N THR A 217 -15.74 -11.01 18.91
CA THR A 217 -16.43 -11.00 20.21
C THR A 217 -16.48 -9.58 20.79
N PRO A 218 -17.43 -9.29 21.70
CA PRO A 218 -17.40 -8.07 22.50
C PRO A 218 -16.01 -7.80 23.07
N SER A 219 -15.56 -6.55 22.99
CA SER A 219 -14.18 -6.18 23.30
C SER A 219 -14.12 -4.78 23.92
N SER A 220 -13.13 -4.54 24.78
CA SER A 220 -12.87 -3.20 25.32
C SER A 220 -12.19 -2.29 24.28
N PRO A 221 -12.30 -0.95 24.41
CA PRO A 221 -11.54 0.00 23.61
C PRO A 221 -10.04 -0.30 23.58
N SER A 222 -9.45 -0.58 24.76
CA SER A 222 -8.03 -0.91 24.91
C SER A 222 -7.59 -2.16 24.14
N SER A 223 -8.46 -3.17 24.01
CA SER A 223 -8.19 -4.39 23.24
C SER A 223 -8.29 -4.17 21.73
N LEU A 224 -9.24 -3.34 21.31
CA LEU A 224 -9.45 -3.01 19.90
C LEU A 224 -8.43 -2.01 19.37
N LEU A 225 -7.89 -1.13 20.21
CA LEU A 225 -6.98 -0.06 19.79
C LEU A 225 -5.75 -0.60 19.04
N TYR A 226 -5.17 -1.70 19.52
CA TYR A 226 -4.02 -2.36 18.88
C TYR A 226 -4.43 -3.24 17.66
N LYS A 227 -5.72 -3.34 17.37
CA LYS A 227 -6.30 -3.95 16.15
C LYS A 227 -6.70 -2.91 15.10
N LEU A 228 -6.56 -1.61 15.39
CA LEU A 228 -6.67 -0.56 14.39
C LEU A 228 -5.55 -0.75 13.35
N ARG A 229 -5.89 -0.61 12.07
CA ARG A 229 -4.99 -0.87 10.93
C ARG A 229 -5.00 0.24 9.92
N TRP A 230 -6.16 0.84 9.65
CA TRP A 230 -6.24 1.98 8.75
C TRP A 230 -7.41 2.90 9.12
N ALA A 231 -7.28 4.17 8.71
CA ALA A 231 -8.36 5.17 8.65
C ALA A 231 -8.25 5.93 7.31
N ASN A 232 -9.38 6.16 6.65
CA ASN A 232 -9.40 6.88 5.37
C ASN A 232 -9.26 8.40 5.57
N ILE A 233 -8.75 9.11 4.56
CA ILE A 233 -8.62 10.58 4.50
C ILE A 233 -9.21 11.03 3.17
N GLY A 234 -10.05 12.08 3.18
CA GLY A 234 -10.61 12.64 1.95
C GLY A 234 -11.53 11.66 1.23
N TRP A 235 -11.26 11.40 -0.06
CA TRP A 235 -12.04 10.41 -0.84
C TRP A 235 -12.03 9.02 -0.21
N TYR A 236 -13.22 8.43 -0.05
CA TYR A 236 -13.37 7.14 0.61
C TYR A 236 -12.77 6.01 -0.26
N TYR A 237 -11.76 5.32 0.27
CA TYR A 237 -11.19 4.13 -0.36
C TYR A 237 -11.94 2.88 0.07
N HIS A 238 -12.62 2.21 -0.86
CA HIS A 238 -13.38 1.00 -0.60
C HIS A 238 -12.48 -0.25 -0.71
N TRP A 239 -12.13 -0.84 0.43
CA TRP A 239 -11.17 -1.96 0.51
C TRP A 239 -11.62 -3.25 -0.17
N GLY A 240 -12.94 -3.51 -0.24
CA GLY A 240 -13.47 -4.70 -0.90
C GLY A 240 -13.27 -4.67 -2.42
N THR A 241 -13.48 -3.49 -3.02
CA THR A 241 -13.35 -3.26 -4.47
C THR A 241 -12.04 -2.57 -4.85
N LYS A 242 -11.17 -2.24 -3.87
CA LYS A 242 -9.89 -1.54 -4.05
C LYS A 242 -9.99 -0.32 -4.95
N GLN A 243 -11.05 0.47 -4.78
CA GLN A 243 -11.38 1.62 -5.62
C GLN A 243 -11.94 2.74 -4.74
N TYR A 244 -11.82 3.97 -5.22
CA TYR A 244 -12.47 5.11 -4.57
C TYR A 244 -13.98 5.09 -4.78
N ASP A 245 -14.71 5.51 -3.75
CA ASP A 245 -16.14 5.71 -3.79
C ASP A 245 -16.48 7.19 -3.74
N PHE A 246 -16.72 7.76 -4.91
CA PHE A 246 -17.06 9.17 -5.05
C PHE A 246 -18.47 9.51 -4.57
N SER A 247 -19.35 8.50 -4.38
CA SER A 247 -20.72 8.72 -3.88
C SER A 247 -20.75 9.17 -2.42
N HIS A 248 -19.71 8.88 -1.65
CA HIS A 248 -19.56 9.32 -0.26
C HIS A 248 -19.23 10.82 -0.14
N GLY A 249 -18.95 11.49 -1.26
CA GLY A 249 -18.50 12.87 -1.29
C GLY A 249 -17.03 13.03 -0.89
N LYS A 250 -16.52 14.25 -1.10
CA LYS A 250 -15.15 14.61 -0.74
C LYS A 250 -15.06 14.79 0.77
N GLY A 251 -14.37 13.87 1.46
CA GLY A 251 -14.05 14.05 2.86
C GLY A 251 -13.15 15.27 3.09
N GLU A 252 -13.15 15.81 4.31
CA GLU A 252 -12.27 16.91 4.68
C GLU A 252 -10.83 16.42 4.89
N ILE A 253 -9.86 17.23 4.46
CA ILE A 253 -8.46 17.03 4.78
C ILE A 253 -8.05 18.08 5.80
N ASP A 254 -7.42 17.62 6.88
CA ASP A 254 -6.87 18.48 7.91
C ASP A 254 -5.90 19.52 7.32
N GLN A 255 -6.11 20.79 7.68
CA GLN A 255 -5.39 21.91 7.10
C GLN A 255 -3.87 21.81 7.33
N ARG A 256 -3.44 21.28 8.48
CA ARG A 256 -2.03 21.11 8.79
C ARG A 256 -1.44 19.99 7.95
N LEU A 257 -2.11 18.85 7.84
CA LEU A 257 -1.67 17.76 6.96
C LEU A 257 -1.54 18.25 5.52
N ARG A 258 -2.55 18.98 5.03
CA ARG A 258 -2.56 19.61 3.71
C ARG A 258 -1.34 20.49 3.52
N GLN A 259 -1.08 21.41 4.44
CA GLN A 259 0.06 22.32 4.35
C GLN A 259 1.40 21.59 4.37
N ILE A 260 1.57 20.59 5.24
CA ILE A 260 2.79 19.78 5.30
C ILE A 260 3.06 19.10 3.96
N CYS A 261 2.03 18.50 3.34
CA CYS A 261 2.18 17.82 2.06
C CYS A 261 2.50 18.80 0.92
N LYS A 262 1.80 19.93 0.84
CA LYS A 262 2.06 20.97 -0.17
C LYS A 262 3.47 21.53 -0.04
N SER A 263 3.87 21.93 1.16
CA SER A 263 5.23 22.44 1.39
C SER A 263 6.31 21.39 1.13
N ALA A 264 6.06 20.10 1.38
CA ALA A 264 7.00 19.04 1.05
C ALA A 264 7.21 18.94 -0.47
N VAL A 265 6.14 19.00 -1.27
CA VAL A 265 6.18 18.98 -2.75
C VAL A 265 6.80 20.26 -3.32
N GLU A 266 6.47 21.43 -2.75
CA GLU A 266 7.04 22.74 -3.11
C GLU A 266 8.56 22.80 -2.86
N THR A 267 9.05 22.12 -1.84
CA THR A 267 10.49 22.11 -1.49
C THR A 267 11.34 21.37 -2.53
N VAL A 268 10.74 20.45 -3.30
CA VAL A 268 11.47 19.61 -4.25
C VAL A 268 11.80 20.39 -5.53
N GLN A 269 13.09 20.42 -5.88
CA GLN A 269 13.54 20.93 -7.17
C GLN A 269 13.27 19.90 -8.28
N TRP A 270 12.05 19.91 -8.82
CA TRP A 270 11.57 18.90 -9.77
C TRP A 270 12.40 18.79 -11.05
N ASN A 271 13.02 19.89 -11.52
CA ASN A 271 13.96 19.87 -12.65
C ASN A 271 15.16 18.94 -12.40
N GLU A 272 15.69 18.91 -11.17
CA GLU A 272 16.80 18.02 -10.83
C GLU A 272 16.35 16.56 -10.63
N VAL A 273 15.09 16.34 -10.25
CA VAL A 273 14.51 14.99 -10.12
C VAL A 273 14.32 14.35 -11.50
N TYR A 274 13.95 15.16 -12.49
CA TYR A 274 13.71 14.75 -13.88
C TYR A 274 14.78 15.29 -14.85
N GLU A 275 16.02 15.39 -14.37
CA GLU A 275 17.18 15.83 -15.16
C GLU A 275 17.27 15.06 -16.48
N GLY A 276 17.40 15.79 -17.60
CA GLY A 276 17.41 15.20 -18.96
C GLY A 276 16.03 15.00 -19.60
N ALA A 277 14.93 15.30 -18.90
CA ALA A 277 13.57 15.33 -19.45
C ALA A 277 13.05 16.78 -19.64
N GLU A 278 13.93 17.78 -19.67
CA GLU A 278 13.59 19.21 -19.72
C GLU A 278 12.83 19.61 -20.99
N GLY A 279 13.17 18.95 -22.10
CA GLY A 279 12.51 19.09 -23.41
C GLY A 279 11.45 18.02 -23.67
N ALA A 280 11.10 17.18 -22.69
CA ALA A 280 9.93 16.34 -22.80
C ALA A 280 8.70 17.25 -22.85
N VAL A 281 7.76 16.93 -23.74
CA VAL A 281 6.45 17.54 -23.82
C VAL A 281 5.42 16.43 -23.64
N GLU A 282 4.31 16.74 -23.00
CA GLU A 282 3.17 15.84 -23.01
C GLU A 282 2.65 15.69 -24.45
N TRP A 283 1.84 14.67 -24.68
CA TRP A 283 1.35 14.33 -26.03
C TRP A 283 0.56 15.48 -26.69
N ASP A 284 -0.05 16.36 -25.90
CA ASP A 284 -0.77 17.55 -26.36
C ASP A 284 0.14 18.77 -26.64
N GLY A 285 1.46 18.60 -26.50
CA GLY A 285 2.46 19.67 -26.68
C GLY A 285 2.61 20.59 -25.47
N SER A 286 1.95 20.31 -24.35
CA SER A 286 2.12 21.04 -23.10
C SER A 286 3.40 20.66 -22.37
N ASP A 287 3.82 21.52 -21.44
CA ASP A 287 4.91 21.22 -20.53
C ASP A 287 4.56 20.03 -19.62
N PRO A 288 5.53 19.16 -19.27
CA PRO A 288 5.30 18.05 -18.37
C PRO A 288 4.68 18.50 -17.04
N GLU A 289 3.69 17.75 -16.55
CA GLU A 289 2.93 18.11 -15.32
C GLU A 289 3.84 18.44 -14.13
N TRP A 290 4.96 17.72 -14.03
CA TRP A 290 5.94 17.85 -12.94
C TRP A 290 6.56 19.24 -12.82
N LYS A 291 6.57 20.05 -13.90
CA LYS A 291 7.05 21.44 -13.84
C LYS A 291 6.14 22.33 -12.98
N SER A 292 4.88 21.95 -12.83
CA SER A 292 3.86 22.74 -12.12
C SER A 292 3.48 22.20 -10.74
N TRP A 293 3.93 21.00 -10.34
CA TRP A 293 3.48 20.35 -9.11
C TRP A 293 3.72 21.16 -7.84
N GLY A 294 4.75 22.01 -7.80
CA GLY A 294 4.95 22.93 -6.68
C GLY A 294 3.75 23.87 -6.46
N GLU A 295 3.02 24.21 -7.51
CA GLU A 295 1.86 25.11 -7.45
C GLU A 295 0.53 24.35 -7.49
N THR A 296 0.48 23.24 -8.22
CA THR A 296 -0.75 22.52 -8.55
C THR A 296 -1.04 21.33 -7.64
N TYR A 297 -0.07 20.85 -6.86
CA TYR A 297 -0.29 19.71 -5.97
C TYR A 297 -1.31 20.05 -4.88
N GLU A 298 -2.39 19.26 -4.86
CA GLU A 298 -3.49 19.44 -3.94
C GLU A 298 -3.92 18.07 -3.39
N PRO A 299 -3.59 17.75 -2.13
CA PRO A 299 -3.98 16.49 -1.54
C PRO A 299 -5.51 16.44 -1.37
N ASP A 300 -6.13 15.33 -1.73
CA ASP A 300 -7.58 15.15 -1.56
C ASP A 300 -8.02 13.70 -1.26
N ALA A 301 -7.08 12.76 -1.22
CA ALA A 301 -7.30 11.42 -0.71
C ALA A 301 -6.09 10.93 0.07
N GLY A 302 -6.31 9.93 0.94
CA GLY A 302 -5.22 9.36 1.71
C GLY A 302 -5.66 8.26 2.65
N ILE A 303 -4.67 7.65 3.30
CA ILE A 303 -4.87 6.59 4.28
C ILE A 303 -3.85 6.79 5.40
N VAL A 304 -4.35 6.81 6.64
CA VAL A 304 -3.50 6.59 7.82
C VAL A 304 -3.40 5.08 8.03
N ASN A 305 -2.19 4.54 8.06
CA ASN A 305 -1.91 3.16 8.41
C ASN A 305 -1.34 3.06 9.83
N PHE A 306 -1.86 2.12 10.60
CA PHE A 306 -1.43 1.82 11.96
C PHE A 306 -0.78 0.44 11.99
N TYR A 307 0.52 0.38 12.25
CA TYR A 307 1.29 -0.85 12.31
C TYR A 307 1.69 -1.17 13.74
N GLN A 308 1.49 -2.42 14.13
CA GLN A 308 2.13 -3.03 15.29
C GLN A 308 3.54 -3.52 14.90
N THR A 309 4.42 -3.70 15.88
CA THR A 309 5.78 -4.24 15.64
C THR A 309 5.79 -5.55 14.83
N LYS A 310 4.73 -6.36 14.92
CA LYS A 310 4.58 -7.65 14.21
C LYS A 310 3.96 -7.54 12.81
N ASP A 311 3.37 -6.40 12.48
CA ASP A 311 2.69 -6.21 11.21
C ASP A 311 3.71 -6.08 10.06
N THR A 312 3.25 -6.42 8.85
CA THR A 312 4.05 -6.33 7.62
C THR A 312 3.14 -5.93 6.47
N LEU A 313 3.60 -5.04 5.60
CA LEU A 313 2.96 -4.75 4.32
C LEU A 313 3.74 -5.41 3.19
N MET A 314 3.08 -6.31 2.46
CA MET A 314 3.70 -7.06 1.36
C MET A 314 3.78 -6.23 0.08
N ALA A 315 4.57 -6.70 -0.88
CA ALA A 315 4.80 -6.13 -2.19
C ALA A 315 3.49 -5.83 -2.93
N HIS A 316 3.19 -4.55 -3.09
CA HIS A 316 2.01 -4.04 -3.79
C HIS A 316 2.37 -2.83 -4.65
N VAL A 317 1.43 -2.43 -5.48
CA VAL A 317 1.47 -1.21 -6.31
C VAL A 317 0.13 -0.51 -6.09
N ASP A 318 0.16 0.80 -5.94
CA ASP A 318 -1.04 1.62 -5.83
C ASP A 318 -1.64 1.82 -7.23
N ARG A 319 -2.75 1.13 -7.52
CA ARG A 319 -3.37 1.07 -8.86
C ARG A 319 -4.75 1.73 -8.94
N SER A 320 -5.21 2.29 -7.83
CA SER A 320 -6.60 2.71 -7.68
C SER A 320 -6.87 4.13 -8.16
N GLU A 321 -5.84 4.82 -8.64
CA GLU A 321 -5.85 6.26 -8.94
C GLU A 321 -5.91 6.51 -10.44
N VAL A 322 -6.63 7.57 -10.81
CA VAL A 322 -6.76 8.00 -12.21
C VAL A 322 -5.46 8.63 -12.68
N CYS A 323 -4.88 9.52 -11.87
CA CYS A 323 -3.58 10.12 -12.13
C CYS A 323 -2.46 9.21 -11.60
N LYS A 324 -1.65 8.67 -12.50
CA LYS A 324 -0.58 7.70 -12.17
C LYS A 324 0.80 8.34 -12.07
N THR A 325 0.87 9.67 -12.10
CA THR A 325 2.10 10.46 -12.21
C THR A 325 2.25 11.47 -11.08
N SER A 326 1.15 12.09 -10.63
CA SER A 326 1.16 13.08 -9.54
C SER A 326 1.83 12.55 -8.26
N PRO A 327 2.44 13.43 -7.45
CA PRO A 327 3.11 13.02 -6.22
C PRO A 327 2.18 12.29 -5.24
N LEU A 328 2.70 11.25 -4.60
CA LEU A 328 2.15 10.68 -3.37
C LEU A 328 3.13 10.99 -2.24
N VAL A 329 2.64 11.58 -1.16
CA VAL A 329 3.41 11.97 0.02
C VAL A 329 3.15 10.96 1.14
N SER A 330 4.21 10.35 1.66
CA SER A 330 4.16 9.36 2.73
C SER A 330 4.94 9.84 3.94
N ILE A 331 4.26 10.07 5.07
CA ILE A 331 4.83 10.59 6.31
C ILE A 331 5.01 9.45 7.31
N SER A 332 6.17 9.41 7.97
CA SER A 332 6.55 8.38 8.95
C SER A 332 6.48 8.89 10.38
N LEU A 333 5.78 8.20 11.28
CA LEU A 333 5.64 8.59 12.70
C LEU A 333 5.83 7.38 13.63
N GLY A 334 6.59 7.55 14.72
CA GLY A 334 6.82 6.51 15.72
C GLY A 334 7.99 5.59 15.37
N ASN A 335 7.86 4.28 15.64
CA ASN A 335 8.95 3.32 15.40
C ASN A 335 9.41 3.32 13.93
N ALA A 336 10.71 3.14 13.72
CA ALA A 336 11.34 3.02 12.42
C ALA A 336 10.91 1.75 11.68
N ALA A 337 11.02 1.77 10.36
CA ALA A 337 10.66 0.66 9.49
C ALA A 337 11.65 0.48 8.34
N VAL A 338 11.83 -0.78 7.92
CA VAL A 338 12.47 -1.09 6.65
C VAL A 338 11.42 -0.96 5.56
N PHE A 339 11.65 -0.04 4.63
CA PHE A 339 10.88 0.15 3.41
C PHE A 339 11.62 -0.49 2.24
N LEU A 340 10.89 -1.24 1.41
CA LEU A 340 11.39 -1.83 0.17
C LEU A 340 10.69 -1.17 -1.01
N ILE A 341 11.46 -0.77 -2.00
CA ILE A 341 10.94 -0.26 -3.26
C ILE A 341 11.72 -0.82 -4.45
N GLY A 342 11.01 -1.44 -5.38
CA GLY A 342 11.53 -2.10 -6.57
C GLY A 342 11.17 -1.33 -7.83
N GLY A 343 10.90 -2.06 -8.92
CA GLY A 343 10.45 -1.50 -10.19
C GLY A 343 9.04 -1.96 -10.55
N ASP A 344 8.72 -1.96 -11.85
CA ASP A 344 7.40 -2.34 -12.37
C ASP A 344 7.07 -3.83 -12.16
N THR A 345 8.05 -4.66 -11.79
CA THR A 345 7.86 -6.09 -11.51
C THR A 345 8.47 -6.46 -10.15
N ARG A 346 8.03 -7.62 -9.63
CA ARG A 346 8.61 -8.21 -8.41
C ARG A 346 9.99 -8.84 -8.65
N ASP A 347 10.44 -8.87 -9.90
CA ASP A 347 11.74 -9.42 -10.30
C ASP A 347 12.85 -8.37 -10.28
N THR A 348 12.49 -7.09 -10.23
CA THR A 348 13.44 -6.01 -9.96
C THR A 348 13.91 -6.10 -8.51
N GLN A 349 15.23 -6.15 -8.30
CA GLN A 349 15.84 -6.10 -6.97
C GLN A 349 15.42 -4.81 -6.25
N PRO A 350 14.77 -4.88 -5.07
CA PRO A 350 14.36 -3.67 -4.38
C PRO A 350 15.53 -2.97 -3.70
N VAL A 351 15.47 -1.64 -3.69
CA VAL A 351 16.23 -0.78 -2.78
C VAL A 351 15.58 -0.88 -1.40
N SER A 352 16.40 -1.14 -0.38
CA SER A 352 15.97 -1.12 1.03
C SER A 352 16.38 0.18 1.71
N ILE A 353 15.43 0.84 2.35
CA ILE A 353 15.58 2.16 2.96
C ILE A 353 15.04 2.09 4.39
N LEU A 354 15.77 2.70 5.33
CA LEU A 354 15.37 2.81 6.72
C LEU A 354 14.61 4.13 6.91
N LEU A 355 13.31 4.04 7.20
CA LEU A 355 12.44 5.19 7.45
C LEU A 355 12.18 5.35 8.94
N ARG A 356 12.51 6.51 9.48
CA ARG A 356 12.37 6.85 10.91
C ARG A 356 11.25 7.85 11.12
N SER A 357 10.94 8.14 12.38
CA SER A 357 9.94 9.17 12.70
C SER A 357 10.37 10.52 12.14
N GLY A 358 9.44 11.24 11.54
CA GLY A 358 9.64 12.55 10.92
C GLY A 358 10.06 12.52 9.45
N ASP A 359 10.42 11.35 8.91
CA ASP A 359 10.82 11.22 7.51
C ASP A 359 9.60 11.30 6.58
N VAL A 360 9.78 11.98 5.44
CA VAL A 360 8.81 12.04 4.35
C VAL A 360 9.38 11.39 3.10
N VAL A 361 8.59 10.54 2.46
CA VAL A 361 8.88 9.94 1.15
C VAL A 361 7.88 10.49 0.15
N ILE A 362 8.36 10.93 -1.01
CA ILE A 362 7.52 11.31 -2.13
C ILE A 362 7.77 10.34 -3.28
N MET A 363 6.71 9.73 -3.78
CA MET A 363 6.73 8.88 -4.97
C MET A 363 6.04 9.64 -6.10
N SER A 364 6.69 9.82 -7.24
CA SER A 364 6.13 10.51 -8.40
C SER A 364 6.53 9.86 -9.73
N GLY A 365 5.81 10.18 -10.81
CA GLY A 365 6.09 9.64 -12.15
C GLY A 365 6.14 8.10 -12.18
N ALA A 366 7.19 7.52 -12.77
CA ALA A 366 7.36 6.07 -12.85
C ALA A 366 7.41 5.38 -11.47
N CYS A 367 7.92 6.06 -10.44
CA CYS A 367 7.97 5.53 -9.07
C CYS A 367 6.58 5.19 -8.52
N ARG A 368 5.51 5.85 -8.97
CA ARG A 368 4.12 5.53 -8.55
C ARG A 368 3.70 4.10 -8.87
N ARG A 369 4.32 3.48 -9.89
CA ARG A 369 4.03 2.10 -10.33
C ARG A 369 4.99 1.07 -9.77
N ALA A 370 5.98 1.51 -8.99
CA ALA A 370 6.96 0.61 -8.40
C ALA A 370 6.33 -0.31 -7.36
N TYR A 371 6.67 -1.59 -7.41
CA TYR A 371 6.37 -2.51 -6.31
C TYR A 371 7.07 -2.03 -5.04
N HIS A 372 6.32 -1.91 -3.96
CA HIS A 372 6.87 -1.48 -2.67
C HIS A 372 6.19 -2.20 -1.50
N GLY A 373 6.81 -2.11 -0.32
CA GLY A 373 6.32 -2.78 0.88
C GLY A 373 7.10 -2.42 2.13
N VAL A 374 6.55 -2.81 3.28
CA VAL A 374 7.13 -2.58 4.61
C VAL A 374 7.25 -3.94 5.31
N PRO A 375 8.33 -4.71 5.06
CA PRO A 375 8.49 -6.04 5.63
C PRO A 375 8.77 -6.05 7.14
N ARG A 376 9.20 -4.92 7.73
CA ARG A 376 9.61 -4.88 9.14
C ARG A 376 9.42 -3.52 9.79
N ILE A 377 8.71 -3.51 10.92
CA ILE A 377 8.76 -2.46 11.93
C ILE A 377 9.82 -2.83 12.96
N LEU A 378 10.70 -1.89 13.31
CA LEU A 378 11.87 -2.11 14.15
C LEU A 378 11.57 -1.72 15.60
N GLU A 379 11.69 -2.68 16.50
CA GLU A 379 11.43 -2.48 17.92
C GLU A 379 12.51 -1.59 18.58
N GLY A 380 12.11 -0.78 19.57
CA GLY A 380 13.04 0.04 20.34
C GLY A 380 13.61 1.22 19.56
N THR A 381 12.84 1.78 18.63
CA THR A 381 13.26 2.90 17.76
C THR A 381 12.36 4.13 17.88
N LEU A 382 11.49 4.18 18.89
CA LEU A 382 10.71 5.36 19.20
C LEU A 382 11.66 6.51 19.62
N PRO A 383 11.65 7.68 18.95
CA PRO A 383 12.55 8.77 19.29
C PRO A 383 12.17 9.43 20.62
N GLY A 384 13.15 10.05 21.27
CA GLY A 384 13.02 10.58 22.63
C GLY A 384 11.84 11.54 22.83
N HIS A 385 11.57 12.42 21.87
CA HIS A 385 10.51 13.42 21.94
C HIS A 385 9.08 12.85 21.83
N LEU A 386 8.94 11.56 21.51
CA LEU A 386 7.69 10.81 21.48
C LEU A 386 7.54 9.84 22.66
N LYS A 387 8.57 9.66 23.50
CA LYS A 387 8.53 8.79 24.70
C LYS A 387 7.76 9.43 25.86
N ALA A 388 7.46 8.62 26.87
CA ALA A 388 6.83 9.09 28.09
C ALA A 388 7.71 10.14 28.79
N GLY A 389 7.10 11.21 29.30
CA GLY A 389 7.81 12.33 29.94
C GLY A 389 8.41 13.35 28.97
N ALA A 390 8.28 13.17 27.65
CA ALA A 390 8.78 14.11 26.65
C ALA A 390 7.91 15.37 26.47
N ALA A 391 6.65 15.31 26.90
CA ALA A 391 5.68 16.40 26.82
C ALA A 391 4.76 16.36 28.07
N GLY A 392 3.67 17.14 28.05
CA GLY A 392 2.70 17.20 29.15
C GLY A 392 2.12 15.83 29.54
N GLU A 393 1.46 15.77 30.70
CA GLU A 393 0.85 14.53 31.22
C GLU A 393 -0.18 13.92 30.26
N ASP A 394 -0.80 14.75 29.42
CA ASP A 394 -1.73 14.34 28.35
C ASP A 394 -1.06 13.50 27.25
N TRP A 395 0.26 13.56 27.10
CA TRP A 395 1.01 12.79 26.10
C TRP A 395 1.27 11.33 26.51
N ALA A 396 1.24 11.01 27.80
CA ALA A 396 1.62 9.69 28.29
C ALA A 396 0.88 8.52 27.59
N PRO A 397 -0.45 8.59 27.35
CA PRO A 397 -1.16 7.53 26.62
C PRO A 397 -0.69 7.34 25.17
N PHE A 398 -0.28 8.43 24.50
CA PHE A 398 0.27 8.39 23.14
C PHE A 398 1.63 7.73 23.12
N ALA A 399 2.51 8.10 24.06
CA ALA A 399 3.80 7.47 24.22
C ALA A 399 3.67 5.96 24.46
N ASP A 400 2.77 5.55 25.37
CA ASP A 400 2.49 4.14 25.66
C ASP A 400 2.07 3.37 24.40
N TYR A 401 1.18 3.96 23.58
CA TYR A 401 0.74 3.36 22.33
C TYR A 401 1.87 3.27 21.31
N LEU A 402 2.65 4.34 21.15
CA LEU A 402 3.74 4.42 20.18
C LEU A 402 4.93 3.50 20.51
N GLU A 403 5.09 3.06 21.76
CA GLU A 403 6.18 2.15 22.15
C GLU A 403 6.20 0.86 21.31
N THR A 404 5.04 0.39 20.86
CA THR A 404 4.91 -0.84 20.05
C THR A 404 4.30 -0.62 18.67
N THR A 405 4.14 0.64 18.26
CA THR A 405 3.45 0.98 17.03
C THR A 405 4.21 1.96 16.14
N ARG A 406 3.75 2.03 14.90
CA ARG A 406 4.16 3.02 13.90
C ARG A 406 2.91 3.50 13.19
N ILE A 407 2.85 4.80 12.95
CA ILE A 407 1.82 5.44 12.14
C ILE A 407 2.46 5.88 10.83
N ASN A 408 1.75 5.69 9.72
CA ASN A 408 2.16 6.16 8.42
C ASN A 408 0.99 6.85 7.73
N VAL A 409 1.18 8.09 7.29
CA VAL A 409 0.14 8.88 6.65
C VAL A 409 0.50 8.99 5.16
N ASN A 410 -0.27 8.34 4.30
CA ASN A 410 -0.10 8.49 2.85
C ASN A 410 -1.19 9.40 2.32
N VAL A 411 -0.78 10.47 1.64
CA VAL A 411 -1.67 11.46 1.05
C VAL A 411 -1.34 11.58 -0.41
N ARG A 412 -2.36 11.73 -1.23
CA ARG A 412 -2.28 11.74 -2.68
C ARG A 412 -3.32 12.69 -3.26
N GLN A 413 -3.13 13.00 -4.52
CA GLN A 413 -4.06 13.77 -5.33
C GLN A 413 -4.79 12.82 -6.28
N GLU A 414 -6.06 12.56 -5.98
CA GLU A 414 -7.01 12.01 -6.93
C GLU A 414 -7.50 13.15 -7.81
N ALA A 415 -6.89 13.31 -8.99
CA ALA A 415 -7.40 14.21 -10.00
C ALA A 415 -8.77 13.72 -10.44
N LEU A 416 -9.83 14.27 -9.83
CA LEU A 416 -11.12 14.28 -10.47
C LEU A 416 -11.05 15.28 -11.61
N LEU A 417 -11.56 14.88 -12.77
CA LEU A 417 -11.99 15.75 -13.87
C LEU A 417 -13.18 16.61 -13.39
N ILE A 418 -13.02 17.35 -12.29
CA ILE A 418 -13.97 18.35 -11.83
C ILE A 418 -13.29 19.68 -12.07
N ASP A 419 -13.29 20.06 -13.33
CA ASP A 419 -13.74 21.40 -13.63
C ASP A 419 -14.92 21.26 -14.59
N GLU A 420 -16.07 21.80 -14.20
CA GLU A 420 -17.23 21.99 -15.08
C GLU A 420 -16.94 23.10 -16.11
N THR A 421 -15.70 23.23 -16.58
CA THR A 421 -15.40 23.96 -17.80
C THR A 421 -15.72 23.06 -18.99
N PRO A 422 -16.52 23.53 -19.96
CA PRO A 422 -16.74 22.78 -21.19
C PRO A 422 -15.43 22.83 -21.98
N VAL A 423 -14.53 21.87 -21.72
CA VAL A 423 -13.57 21.47 -22.75
C VAL A 423 -14.44 20.95 -23.87
N ARG A 424 -14.43 21.72 -24.96
CA ARG A 424 -15.20 21.47 -26.18
C ARG A 424 -15.26 19.97 -26.46
N GLN A 425 -16.47 19.49 -26.73
CA GLN A 425 -16.76 18.22 -27.39
C GLN A 425 -15.83 18.00 -28.60
N GLN A 426 -14.64 17.45 -28.38
CA GLN A 426 -13.78 16.86 -29.39
C GLN A 426 -12.90 15.78 -28.72
N ALA A 427 -13.51 14.88 -27.95
CA ALA A 427 -13.07 13.49 -28.02
C ALA A 427 -13.82 12.89 -29.22
N GLN A 428 -13.32 13.17 -30.42
CA GLN A 428 -13.62 12.31 -31.56
C GLN A 428 -12.97 10.96 -31.24
N ASP A 429 -13.76 9.90 -31.40
CA ASP A 429 -13.29 8.54 -31.49
C ASP A 429 -12.10 8.48 -32.47
N GLU A 430 -10.86 8.45 -31.98
CA GLU A 430 -9.71 8.24 -32.86
C GLU A 430 -8.92 6.99 -32.47
N ILE A 431 -9.14 6.03 -33.35
CA ILE A 431 -8.56 4.72 -33.48
C ILE A 431 -7.08 4.91 -33.87
N MET A 432 -6.15 4.32 -33.12
CA MET A 432 -4.70 4.41 -33.36
C MET A 432 -4.31 3.83 -34.72
N GLU A 433 -3.40 4.44 -35.48
CA GLU A 433 -2.83 3.93 -36.74
C GLU A 433 -1.30 3.76 -36.65
N ASN A 434 -0.73 2.74 -37.31
CA ASN A 434 0.73 2.57 -37.41
C ASN A 434 1.34 3.41 -38.56
N ASP A 435 2.67 3.40 -38.70
CA ASP A 435 3.42 4.15 -39.73
C ASP A 435 3.02 3.84 -41.20
N ALA A 436 2.19 2.82 -41.44
CA ALA A 436 1.62 2.48 -42.74
C ALA A 436 0.15 2.93 -42.90
N GLY A 437 -0.41 3.71 -41.96
CA GLY A 437 -1.80 4.18 -41.96
C GLY A 437 -2.80 3.06 -41.68
N VAL A 438 -2.40 2.01 -40.95
CA VAL A 438 -3.28 0.90 -40.59
C VAL A 438 -3.68 1.00 -39.13
N LEU A 439 -4.98 0.99 -38.88
CA LEU A 439 -5.59 1.05 -37.56
C LEU A 439 -5.12 -0.13 -36.66
N VAL A 440 -4.57 0.16 -35.49
CA VAL A 440 -4.01 -0.79 -34.51
C VAL A 440 -4.41 -0.42 -33.07
N ASP A 441 -5.03 -1.35 -32.34
CA ASP A 441 -5.39 -1.18 -30.92
C ASP A 441 -4.17 -1.03 -29.98
N LEU A 442 -4.36 -0.29 -28.87
CA LEU A 442 -3.44 -0.20 -27.74
C LEU A 442 -3.09 -1.62 -27.20
N TYR A 443 -1.81 -2.00 -27.24
CA TYR A 443 -1.38 -3.31 -26.73
C TYR A 443 -1.42 -3.35 -25.20
N VAL A 444 -2.57 -3.75 -24.65
CA VAL A 444 -2.69 -4.18 -23.25
C VAL A 444 -2.21 -5.65 -23.17
N PRO A 445 -1.11 -5.97 -22.46
CA PRO A 445 -0.58 -7.32 -22.41
C PRO A 445 -1.62 -8.31 -21.87
N ARG A 446 -2.06 -9.25 -22.71
CA ARG A 446 -3.09 -10.23 -22.36
C ARG A 446 -2.46 -11.40 -21.60
N LYS A 447 -3.17 -11.95 -20.61
CA LYS A 447 -2.76 -13.18 -19.91
C LYS A 447 -3.54 -14.37 -20.49
N CYS A 448 -2.88 -15.51 -20.61
CA CYS A 448 -3.54 -16.77 -20.94
C CYS A 448 -4.46 -17.17 -19.78
N ALA A 449 -5.76 -17.33 -20.07
CA ALA A 449 -6.79 -17.71 -19.10
C ALA A 449 -6.54 -19.11 -18.49
N ALA A 450 -5.86 -20.00 -19.23
CA ALA A 450 -5.56 -21.35 -18.76
C ALA A 450 -4.35 -21.40 -17.81
N THR A 451 -3.29 -20.61 -18.08
CA THR A 451 -1.98 -20.73 -17.42
C THR A 451 -1.54 -19.50 -16.64
N ASN A 452 -2.28 -18.38 -16.73
CA ASN A 452 -1.95 -17.06 -16.18
C ASN A 452 -0.63 -16.45 -16.66
N ARG A 453 0.03 -17.05 -17.66
CA ARG A 453 1.24 -16.51 -18.30
C ARG A 453 0.88 -15.35 -19.22
N LEU A 454 1.77 -14.36 -19.34
CA LEU A 454 1.63 -13.30 -20.34
C LEU A 454 1.72 -13.88 -21.76
N ILE A 455 0.78 -13.49 -22.61
CA ILE A 455 0.83 -13.71 -24.05
C ILE A 455 1.73 -12.61 -24.60
N THR A 456 2.83 -13.01 -25.23
CA THR A 456 3.81 -12.07 -25.79
C THR A 456 3.42 -11.70 -27.22
N SER A 457 3.91 -10.57 -27.73
CA SER A 457 3.68 -10.14 -29.11
C SER A 457 4.23 -11.10 -30.18
N LYS A 458 5.10 -12.06 -29.79
CA LYS A 458 5.65 -13.10 -30.66
C LYS A 458 4.85 -14.41 -30.63
N ASP A 459 3.80 -14.50 -29.83
CA ASP A 459 2.94 -15.69 -29.75
C ASP A 459 1.84 -15.65 -30.83
N HIS A 460 2.25 -15.90 -32.08
CA HIS A 460 1.37 -15.93 -33.25
C HIS A 460 0.34 -17.07 -33.23
N ALA A 461 0.50 -18.03 -32.33
CA ALA A 461 -0.44 -19.11 -32.14
C ALA A 461 -1.50 -18.78 -31.07
N SER A 462 -1.42 -17.66 -30.36
CA SER A 462 -2.44 -17.29 -29.38
C SER A 462 -3.80 -16.99 -30.03
N VAL A 463 -4.90 -17.23 -29.29
CA VAL A 463 -6.27 -16.89 -29.71
C VAL A 463 -7.06 -16.26 -28.58
N GLN A 464 -8.02 -15.44 -28.95
CA GLN A 464 -9.06 -14.94 -28.07
C GLN A 464 -10.41 -15.49 -28.52
N ILE A 465 -11.11 -16.15 -27.60
CA ILE A 465 -12.42 -16.73 -27.82
C ILE A 465 -13.41 -15.88 -27.03
N VAL A 466 -14.32 -15.21 -27.76
CA VAL A 466 -15.39 -14.40 -27.18
C VAL A 466 -16.69 -15.19 -27.30
N ILE A 467 -17.33 -15.44 -26.17
CA ILE A 467 -18.61 -16.16 -26.07
C ILE A 467 -19.68 -15.12 -25.75
N ALA A 468 -20.58 -14.89 -26.70
CA ALA A 468 -21.69 -13.96 -26.52
C ALA A 468 -22.70 -14.52 -25.51
N ASP A 469 -23.15 -13.68 -24.58
CA ASP A 469 -24.30 -14.02 -23.76
C ASP A 469 -25.56 -13.88 -24.61
N VAL A 470 -26.54 -14.75 -24.42
CA VAL A 470 -27.78 -14.74 -25.19
C VAL A 470 -29.00 -14.62 -24.30
N ASP A 471 -30.04 -13.95 -24.78
CA ASP A 471 -31.35 -13.94 -24.14
C ASP A 471 -32.07 -15.29 -24.28
N ALA A 472 -33.24 -15.42 -23.65
CA ALA A 472 -34.07 -16.63 -23.70
C ALA A 472 -34.50 -17.04 -25.13
N ASN A 473 -34.37 -16.15 -26.12
CA ASN A 473 -34.69 -16.37 -27.52
C ASN A 473 -33.44 -16.63 -28.38
N GLY A 474 -32.25 -16.74 -27.76
CA GLY A 474 -30.99 -16.96 -28.46
C GLY A 474 -30.42 -15.72 -29.14
N ARG A 475 -30.89 -14.52 -28.79
CA ARG A 475 -30.34 -13.27 -29.34
C ARG A 475 -29.16 -12.81 -28.50
N ALA A 476 -28.07 -12.42 -29.18
CA ALA A 476 -26.87 -11.93 -28.51
C ALA A 476 -27.15 -10.64 -27.72
N LEU A 477 -26.69 -10.61 -26.47
CA LEU A 477 -26.69 -9.45 -25.59
C LEU A 477 -25.41 -8.63 -25.81
N GLN A 478 -25.36 -7.44 -25.22
CA GLN A 478 -24.15 -6.60 -25.23
C GLN A 478 -23.03 -7.12 -24.30
N THR A 479 -23.31 -8.15 -23.50
CA THR A 479 -22.35 -8.78 -22.59
C THR A 479 -21.75 -10.03 -23.22
N SER A 480 -20.48 -10.31 -22.90
CA SER A 480 -19.77 -11.50 -23.38
C SER A 480 -18.72 -11.97 -22.39
N THR A 481 -18.42 -13.26 -22.43
CA THR A 481 -17.31 -13.86 -21.68
C THR A 481 -16.14 -14.14 -22.61
N THR A 482 -14.94 -13.68 -22.25
CA THR A 482 -13.75 -13.79 -23.09
C THR A 482 -12.68 -14.69 -22.46
N PHE A 483 -12.13 -15.62 -23.24
CA PHE A 483 -10.98 -16.44 -22.87
C PHE A 483 -9.83 -16.26 -23.86
N ALA A 484 -8.66 -15.83 -23.37
CA ALA A 484 -7.44 -15.81 -24.17
C ALA A 484 -6.61 -17.07 -23.90
N LEU A 485 -6.19 -17.80 -24.94
CA LEU A 485 -5.34 -18.98 -24.84
C LEU A 485 -4.01 -18.71 -25.56
N CYS A 486 -2.89 -18.94 -24.88
CA CYS A 486 -1.56 -18.81 -25.48
C CYS A 486 -1.28 -19.95 -26.47
N GLY A 487 -0.35 -19.72 -27.39
CA GLY A 487 0.06 -20.70 -28.39
C GLY A 487 0.64 -21.97 -27.79
N GLN A 488 1.28 -21.88 -26.62
CA GLN A 488 1.79 -23.05 -25.90
C GLN A 488 0.67 -24.06 -25.58
N VAL A 489 -0.44 -23.59 -25.01
CA VAL A 489 -1.62 -24.43 -24.66
C VAL A 489 -2.24 -25.05 -25.92
N ARG A 490 -2.23 -24.33 -27.03
CA ARG A 490 -2.70 -24.87 -28.33
C ARG A 490 -1.76 -25.90 -28.93
N SER A 491 -0.45 -25.66 -28.85
CA SER A 491 0.57 -26.58 -29.36
C SER A 491 0.59 -27.92 -28.61
N GLN A 492 0.18 -27.91 -27.34
CA GLN A 492 0.07 -29.10 -26.50
C GLN A 492 -1.26 -29.84 -26.67
N GLY A 493 -2.19 -29.33 -27.48
CA GLY A 493 -3.52 -29.92 -27.67
C GLY A 493 -4.47 -29.73 -26.47
N GLU A 494 -4.08 -28.96 -25.46
CA GLU A 494 -4.82 -28.78 -24.19
C GLU A 494 -5.91 -27.70 -24.25
N SER A 495 -6.15 -27.13 -25.44
CA SER A 495 -7.08 -26.01 -25.59
C SER A 495 -8.54 -26.38 -25.36
N ASP A 496 -8.92 -27.59 -25.79
CA ASP A 496 -10.29 -28.09 -25.61
C ASP A 496 -10.62 -28.32 -24.12
N ASP A 497 -9.76 -29.06 -23.41
CA ASP A 497 -9.90 -29.26 -21.96
C ASP A 497 -9.87 -27.94 -21.18
N SER A 498 -8.92 -27.05 -21.53
CA SER A 498 -8.81 -25.74 -20.91
C SER A 498 -10.08 -24.91 -21.11
N LEU A 499 -10.65 -24.91 -22.31
CA LEU A 499 -11.87 -24.17 -22.61
C LEU A 499 -13.08 -24.76 -21.87
N ASN A 500 -13.22 -26.09 -21.84
CA ASN A 500 -14.30 -26.77 -21.12
C ASN A 500 -14.25 -26.50 -19.61
N ARG A 501 -13.05 -26.53 -19.01
CA ARG A 501 -12.82 -26.19 -17.61
C ARG A 501 -13.14 -24.72 -17.31
N LEU A 502 -12.65 -23.81 -18.14
CA LEU A 502 -12.86 -22.37 -17.99
C LEU A 502 -14.34 -21.98 -18.17
N ALA A 503 -15.00 -22.52 -19.19
CA ALA A 503 -16.42 -22.30 -19.46
C ALA A 503 -17.32 -22.90 -18.37
N THR A 504 -16.96 -24.07 -17.82
CA THR A 504 -17.67 -24.65 -16.66
C THR A 504 -17.51 -23.77 -15.41
N LYS A 505 -16.30 -23.26 -15.15
CA LYS A 505 -16.04 -22.33 -14.03
C LYS A 505 -16.79 -20.99 -14.20
N ALA A 506 -16.94 -20.53 -15.43
CA ALA A 506 -17.71 -19.33 -15.77
C ALA A 506 -19.23 -19.57 -15.82
N GLY A 507 -19.70 -20.79 -15.56
CA GLY A 507 -21.13 -21.14 -15.57
C GLY A 507 -21.75 -21.29 -16.96
N LEU A 508 -20.94 -21.24 -18.02
CA LEU A 508 -21.37 -21.34 -19.43
C LEU A 508 -21.64 -22.80 -19.86
N LEU A 509 -20.98 -23.77 -19.21
CA LEU A 509 -21.19 -25.20 -19.44
C LEU A 509 -21.57 -25.88 -18.13
N ARG A 510 -22.50 -26.84 -18.20
CA ARG A 510 -22.93 -27.65 -17.04
C ARG A 510 -22.49 -29.10 -17.23
N ASN A 511 -21.81 -29.66 -16.23
CA ASN A 511 -21.43 -31.08 -16.16
C ASN A 511 -20.47 -31.58 -17.26
N VAL A 512 -19.69 -30.69 -17.89
CA VAL A 512 -18.77 -31.06 -18.98
C VAL A 512 -17.34 -31.34 -18.49
N TRP A 513 -16.96 -30.83 -17.32
CA TRP A 513 -15.63 -31.05 -16.72
C TRP A 513 -15.75 -31.48 -15.25
N GLN A 514 -15.12 -32.60 -14.91
CA GLN A 514 -14.88 -33.04 -13.53
C GLN A 514 -13.39 -33.37 -13.41
N TYR A 515 -12.74 -32.94 -12.33
CA TYR A 515 -11.39 -33.39 -12.01
C TYR A 515 -11.46 -34.92 -11.83
N GLN A 516 -10.86 -35.69 -12.74
CA GLN A 516 -10.61 -37.10 -12.43
C GLN A 516 -9.75 -37.12 -11.16
N LYS A 517 -10.28 -37.74 -10.11
CA LYS A 517 -9.61 -37.90 -8.83
C LYS A 517 -8.32 -38.69 -8.96
#